data_AF-A0A151ASH7-F1
#
_entry.id   AF-A0A151ASH7-F1
#
_cell.length_a   1.000
_cell.length_b   1.000
_cell.length_c   1.000
_cell.angle_alpha   90.00
_cell.angle_beta   90.00
_cell.angle_gamma   90.00
#
_symmetry.space_group_name_H-M   'P 1'
#
loop_
_entity.id
_entity.type
_entity.pdbx_description
1 polymer ?
#
loop_
_entity_poly.entity_id
_entity_poly.type
_entity_poly.pdbx_seq_one_letter_code
_entity_poly.pdbx_strand_id
1 'polypeptide(L)'
;MDEYFLLRVMRKVNHDATFSLENVLFETEPQLAGLRLEVRYDPEWLLNPARPVLLYREGLKVGEARQVDFATNASLKRRGRGRLSRRTNADHRRRRSSAHSL
;
A
#
# COMPACT_ATOMS: atom_id res chain seq x y z
N MET A 1 -20.61 20.48 -15.34
CA MET A 1 -19.82 19.57 -16.17
C MET A 1 -20.45 18.20 -16.05
N ASP A 2 -20.77 17.59 -17.19
CA ASP A 2 -21.57 16.38 -17.26
C ASP A 2 -20.73 15.13 -16.97
N GLU A 3 -21.11 14.37 -15.94
CA GLU A 3 -20.51 13.06 -15.59
C GLU A 3 -20.56 12.04 -16.74
N TYR A 4 -21.35 12.33 -17.78
CA TYR A 4 -21.47 11.52 -18.99
C TYR A 4 -20.20 11.45 -19.83
N PHE A 5 -19.29 12.43 -19.73
CA PHE A 5 -18.04 12.46 -20.51
C PHE A 5 -16.86 11.77 -19.82
N LEU A 6 -17.02 11.30 -18.58
CA LEU A 6 -15.95 10.61 -17.88
C LEU A 6 -15.69 9.24 -18.50
N LEU A 7 -14.41 8.96 -18.76
CA LEU A 7 -13.97 7.62 -19.11
C LEU A 7 -14.26 6.66 -17.96
N ARG A 8 -14.68 5.45 -18.30
CA ARG A 8 -15.07 4.41 -17.34
C ARG A 8 -14.23 3.17 -17.58
N VAL A 9 -13.56 2.69 -16.53
CA VAL A 9 -12.75 1.48 -16.62
C VAL A 9 -12.85 0.67 -15.33
N MET A 10 -12.98 -0.65 -15.47
CA MET A 10 -13.00 -1.55 -14.31
C MET A 10 -11.58 -1.84 -13.84
N ARG A 11 -11.29 -1.54 -12.56
CA ARG A 11 -10.00 -1.87 -11.92
C ARG A 11 -10.22 -2.70 -10.67
N LYS A 12 -9.33 -3.65 -10.44
CA LYS A 12 -9.24 -4.39 -9.18
C LYS A 12 -8.38 -3.57 -8.23
N VAL A 13 -8.91 -3.28 -7.05
CA VAL A 13 -8.14 -2.71 -5.94
C VAL A 13 -7.34 -3.84 -5.30
N ASN A 14 -6.03 -3.63 -5.17
CA ASN A 14 -5.12 -4.54 -4.51
C ASN A 14 -5.42 -4.63 -2.99
N HIS A 15 -4.84 -5.61 -2.32
CA HIS A 15 -5.02 -5.79 -0.87
C HIS A 15 -4.38 -4.67 -0.04
N ASP A 16 -3.45 -3.91 -0.61
CA ASP A 16 -2.83 -2.72 -0.02
C ASP A 16 -3.60 -1.43 -0.34
N ALA A 17 -4.85 -1.55 -0.81
CA ALA A 17 -5.72 -0.43 -1.19
C ALA A 17 -5.19 0.43 -2.35
N THR A 18 -4.36 -0.15 -3.24
CA THR A 18 -3.85 0.53 -4.44
C THR A 18 -4.40 -0.06 -5.74
N PHE A 19 -4.32 0.69 -6.84
CA PHE A 19 -4.48 0.16 -8.19
C PHE A 19 -3.78 1.05 -9.22
N SER A 20 -3.49 0.51 -10.41
CA SER A 20 -2.90 1.26 -11.51
C SER A 20 -3.94 1.70 -12.54
N LEU A 21 -3.80 2.91 -13.05
CA LEU A 21 -4.61 3.51 -14.11
C LEU A 21 -3.70 4.32 -15.04
N GLU A 22 -3.64 3.99 -16.33
CA GLU A 22 -2.77 4.66 -17.32
C GLU A 22 -1.32 4.84 -16.85
N ASN A 23 -0.73 3.79 -16.28
CA ASN A 23 0.63 3.77 -15.69
C ASN A 23 0.84 4.65 -14.44
N VAL A 24 -0.21 5.27 -13.91
CA VAL A 24 -0.20 6.01 -12.64
C VAL A 24 -0.75 5.11 -11.53
N LEU A 25 -0.09 5.12 -10.37
CA LEU A 25 -0.53 4.39 -9.18
C LEU A 25 -1.46 5.26 -8.34
N PHE A 26 -2.59 4.72 -7.96
CA PHE A 26 -3.57 5.37 -7.10
C PHE A 26 -3.76 4.60 -5.80
N GLU A 27 -4.04 5.33 -4.72
CA GLU A 27 -4.42 4.79 -3.41
C GLU A 27 -5.85 5.21 -3.04
N THR A 28 -6.55 4.34 -2.34
CA THR A 28 -7.91 4.56 -1.85
C THR A 28 -8.07 4.03 -0.42
N GLU A 29 -9.30 4.03 0.07
CA GLU A 29 -9.65 3.57 1.41
C GLU A 29 -9.45 2.05 1.56
N PRO A 30 -8.88 1.56 2.69
CA PRO A 30 -8.68 0.13 2.94
C PRO A 30 -9.95 -0.72 2.87
N GLN A 31 -11.12 -0.13 3.12
CA GLN A 31 -12.40 -0.84 3.05
C GLN A 31 -12.76 -1.27 1.62
N LEU A 32 -12.14 -0.65 0.62
CA LEU A 32 -12.33 -0.95 -0.80
C LEU A 32 -11.30 -1.97 -1.33
N ALA A 33 -10.33 -2.38 -0.51
CA ALA A 33 -9.28 -3.32 -0.89
C ALA A 33 -9.85 -4.69 -1.32
N GLY A 34 -9.31 -5.25 -2.40
CA GLY A 34 -9.76 -6.52 -2.98
C GLY A 34 -11.02 -6.44 -3.84
N LEU A 35 -11.72 -5.30 -3.86
CA LEU A 35 -12.91 -5.11 -4.68
C LEU A 35 -12.55 -4.78 -6.14
N ARG A 36 -13.49 -5.06 -7.06
CA ARG A 36 -13.42 -4.58 -8.44
C ARG A 36 -14.40 -3.44 -8.60
N LEU A 37 -13.89 -2.25 -8.93
CA LEU A 37 -14.65 -1.00 -8.97
C LEU A 37 -14.58 -0.37 -10.37
N GLU A 38 -15.63 0.36 -10.73
CA GLU A 38 -15.63 1.22 -11.89
C GLU A 38 -14.93 2.54 -11.52
N VAL A 39 -13.82 2.81 -12.19
CA VAL A 39 -13.09 4.06 -12.04
C VAL A 39 -13.58 5.03 -13.10
N ARG A 40 -14.04 6.21 -12.67
CA ARG A 40 -14.47 7.30 -13.55
C ARG A 40 -13.52 8.48 -13.45
N TYR A 41 -13.02 8.94 -14.58
CA TYR A 41 -12.04 10.01 -14.63
C TYR A 41 -12.05 10.73 -16.00
N ASP A 42 -11.49 11.93 -16.01
CA ASP A 42 -11.08 12.62 -17.23
C ASP A 42 -9.55 12.46 -17.37
N PRO A 43 -9.01 12.19 -18.57
CA PRO A 43 -7.56 12.13 -18.79
C PRO A 43 -6.78 13.31 -18.21
N GLU A 44 -7.32 14.53 -18.25
CA GLU A 44 -6.64 15.72 -17.71
C GLU A 44 -6.43 15.64 -16.19
N TRP A 45 -7.22 14.85 -15.46
CA TRP A 45 -7.08 14.70 -14.01
C TRP A 45 -5.84 13.89 -13.65
N LEU A 46 -5.39 13.00 -14.54
CA LEU A 46 -4.16 12.24 -14.34
C LEU A 46 -2.92 13.13 -14.38
N LEU A 47 -3.01 14.29 -15.04
CA LEU A 47 -1.93 15.29 -15.09
C LEU A 47 -1.85 16.12 -13.80
N ASN A 48 -2.85 16.06 -12.92
CA ASN A 48 -2.91 16.82 -11.68
C ASN A 48 -3.03 15.89 -10.45
N PRO A 49 -1.93 15.67 -9.69
CA PRO A 49 -1.94 14.80 -8.51
C PRO A 49 -2.92 15.21 -7.41
N ALA A 50 -3.33 16.49 -7.35
CA ALA A 50 -4.31 16.97 -6.38
C ALA A 50 -5.75 16.55 -6.72
N ARG A 51 -5.99 16.08 -7.94
CA ARG A 51 -7.33 15.70 -8.42
C ARG A 51 -7.54 14.20 -8.31
N PRO A 52 -8.49 13.74 -7.47
CA PRO A 52 -8.76 12.31 -7.35
C PRO A 52 -9.60 11.79 -8.52
N VAL A 53 -9.51 10.48 -8.74
CA VAL A 53 -10.45 9.74 -9.60
C VAL A 53 -11.61 9.21 -8.76
N LEU A 54 -12.77 9.02 -9.38
CA LEU A 54 -13.99 8.60 -8.68
C LEU A 54 -14.16 7.09 -8.77
N LEU A 55 -14.57 6.46 -7.67
CA LEU A 55 -14.81 5.03 -7.58
C LEU A 55 -16.29 4.73 -7.45
N TYR A 56 -16.78 3.84 -8.30
CA TYR A 56 -18.18 3.42 -8.34
C TYR A 56 -18.31 1.89 -8.20
N ARG A 57 -19.39 1.48 -7.56
CA ARG A 57 -19.84 0.08 -7.51
C ARG A 57 -21.33 0.05 -7.82
N GLU A 58 -21.72 -0.77 -8.78
CA GLU A 58 -23.14 -0.93 -9.16
C GLU A 58 -23.81 0.42 -9.49
N GLY A 59 -23.05 1.35 -10.09
CA GLY A 59 -23.52 2.69 -10.46
C GLY A 59 -23.54 3.71 -9.31
N LEU A 60 -23.24 3.31 -8.07
CA LEU A 60 -23.16 4.19 -6.90
C LEU A 60 -21.72 4.61 -6.63
N LYS A 61 -21.49 5.90 -6.35
CA LYS A 61 -20.19 6.40 -5.93
C LYS A 61 -19.87 5.86 -4.53
N VAL A 62 -18.80 5.10 -4.41
CA VAL A 62 -18.36 4.46 -3.16
C VAL A 62 -17.11 5.07 -2.56
N GLY A 63 -16.39 5.90 -3.33
CA GLY A 63 -15.18 6.54 -2.84
C GLY A 63 -14.42 7.30 -3.91
N GLU A 64 -13.19 7.65 -3.56
CA GLU A 64 -12.25 8.37 -4.41
C GLU A 64 -10.86 7.74 -4.27
N ALA A 65 -9.99 7.95 -5.24
CA ALA A 65 -8.59 7.53 -5.17
C ALA A 65 -7.65 8.65 -5.59
N ARG A 66 -6.55 8.81 -4.85
CA ARG A 66 -5.53 9.85 -5.07
C ARG A 66 -4.28 9.24 -5.67
N GLN A 67 -3.53 10.03 -6.42
CA GLN A 67 -2.24 9.58 -6.95
C GLN A 67 -1.26 9.33 -5.81
N VAL A 68 -0.57 8.20 -5.86
CA VAL A 68 0.48 7.86 -4.89
C VAL A 68 1.69 8.73 -5.18
N ASP A 69 2.05 9.58 -4.23
CA ASP A 69 3.33 10.28 -4.25
C ASP A 69 4.44 9.35 -3.70
N PHE A 70 5.27 8.85 -4.62
CA PHE A 70 6.42 8.02 -4.28
C PHE A 70 7.49 8.79 -3.48
N ALA A 71 7.58 10.12 -3.63
CA ALA A 71 8.55 10.94 -2.90
C ALA A 71 8.18 11.07 -1.41
N THR A 72 6.88 11.17 -1.10
CA THR A 72 6.40 11.25 0.29
C THR A 72 6.45 9.88 1.00
N ASN A 73 6.20 8.77 0.30
CA ASN A 73 6.22 7.42 0.88
C ASN A 73 7.61 6.94 1.33
N ALA A 74 8.70 7.49 0.78
CA ALA A 74 10.06 7.19 1.22
C ALA A 74 10.33 7.69 2.67
N SER A 75 9.65 8.76 3.10
CA SER A 75 9.88 9.41 4.39
C SER A 75 9.08 8.80 5.54
N LEU A 76 7.96 8.11 5.26
CA LEU A 76 7.06 7.58 6.29
C LEU A 76 7.44 6.18 6.81
N LYS A 77 8.34 5.44 6.15
CA LYS A 77 8.82 4.12 6.61
C LYS A 77 10.17 4.19 7.32
N ARG A 78 10.27 4.94 8.43
CA ARG A 78 11.26 4.63 9.49
C ARG A 78 10.98 5.29 10.85
N ARG A 79 9.83 4.96 11.46
CA ARG A 79 9.69 5.02 12.92
C ARG A 79 9.40 3.63 13.48
N GLY A 80 10.50 2.90 13.67
CA GLY A 80 10.71 1.89 14.71
C GLY A 80 9.60 0.88 14.99
N ARG A 81 9.50 -0.19 14.19
CA ARG A 81 9.38 -1.51 14.83
C ARG A 81 10.78 -1.90 15.29
N GLY A 82 11.11 -1.51 16.51
CA GLY A 82 12.26 -2.06 17.22
C GLY A 82 12.19 -3.57 17.09
N ARG A 83 13.25 -4.17 16.53
CA ARG A 83 13.46 -5.61 16.61
C ARG A 83 13.49 -5.95 18.10
N LEU A 84 12.39 -6.48 18.63
CA LEU A 84 12.42 -7.26 19.86
C LEU A 84 13.28 -8.48 19.56
N SER A 85 14.58 -8.36 19.81
CA SER A 85 15.47 -9.51 19.89
C SER A 85 14.98 -10.37 21.04
N ARG A 86 14.23 -11.43 20.74
CA ARG A 86 14.06 -12.53 21.67
C ARG A 86 15.43 -13.16 21.85
N ARG A 87 16.15 -12.73 22.89
CA ARG A 87 17.23 -13.53 23.49
C ARG A 87 16.54 -14.70 24.18
N THR A 88 16.41 -15.82 23.48
CA THR A 88 16.17 -17.10 24.13
C THR A 88 17.53 -17.71 24.47
N ASN A 89 17.78 -17.77 25.77
CA ASN A 89 18.89 -18.48 26.39
C ASN A 89 18.73 -19.98 26.12
N ALA A 90 19.72 -20.61 25.51
CA ALA A 90 19.85 -22.06 25.43
C ALA A 90 21.33 -22.41 25.24
N ASP A 91 22.03 -22.40 26.38
CA ASP A 91 22.81 -23.52 26.89
C ASP A 91 23.46 -24.44 25.84
N HIS A 92 24.79 -24.42 25.71
CA HIS A 92 25.60 -25.57 25.30
C HIS A 92 27.10 -25.34 25.62
N ARG A 93 27.70 -26.35 26.27
CA ARG A 93 29.13 -26.61 26.56
C ARG A 93 29.59 -26.04 27.93
N ARG A 94 30.16 -26.86 28.83
CA ARG A 94 31.24 -27.82 28.58
C ARG A 94 31.22 -28.99 29.56
N ARG A 95 31.37 -30.20 29.02
CA ARG A 95 31.92 -31.36 29.73
C ARG A 95 33.46 -31.28 29.72
N ARG A 96 34.03 -31.63 30.88
CA ARG A 96 35.26 -32.42 31.13
C ARG A 96 36.66 -31.84 30.83
N SER A 97 37.43 -31.76 31.93
CA SER A 97 38.77 -32.35 32.16
C SER A 97 39.96 -31.91 31.30
N SER A 98 41.02 -31.39 31.96
CA SER A 98 42.38 -31.95 31.93
C SER A 98 43.33 -31.16 32.85
N ALA A 99 44.37 -31.87 33.30
CA ALA A 99 45.34 -31.52 34.33
C ALA A 99 46.49 -30.61 33.84
N HIS A 100 47.31 -30.19 34.82
CA HIS A 100 48.79 -30.14 34.81
C HIS A 100 49.46 -28.75 34.96
N SER A 101 50.21 -28.63 36.07
CA SER A 101 51.50 -27.94 36.32
C SER A 101 51.61 -26.41 36.35
N LEU A 102 52.05 -25.86 37.49
CA LEU A 102 53.46 -25.72 37.88
C LEU A 102 53.59 -25.58 39.41
#